data_AF-A0A840G821-F1
#
_entry.id   AF-A0A840G821-F1
#
_cell.length_a   1.000
_cell.length_b   1.000
_cell.length_c   1.000
_cell.angle_alpha   90.00
_cell.angle_beta   90.00
_cell.angle_gamma   90.00
#
_symmetry.space_group_name_H-M   'P 1'
#
loop_
_entity.id
_entity.type
_entity.pdbx_description
1 polymer ?
#
loop_
_entity_poly.entity_id
_entity_poly.type
_entity_poly.pdbx_seq_one_letter_code
_entity_poly.pdbx_strand_id
1 'polypeptide(L)'
;MSSKALLVEVPRKPGGNPFKVLTPQAIAAVRGTRWAVDVAEAKTSVFVADGRVGVSRRARGRGVVLGPGQGVDVEATGPLTVKQWGQPRIDALMARLGQ
;
A
#
# COMPACT_ATOMS: atom_id res chain seq x y z
N MET A 1 -11.41 6.21 16.17
CA MET A 1 -10.00 6.41 15.76
C MET A 1 -9.99 6.96 14.34
N SER A 2 -9.32 8.08 14.09
CA SER A 2 -9.24 8.69 12.75
C SER A 2 -8.09 8.05 11.97
N SER A 3 -8.37 7.47 10.79
CA SER A 3 -7.32 7.05 9.84
C SER A 3 -7.29 7.99 8.64
N LYS A 4 -6.12 8.16 8.02
CA LYS A 4 -5.94 8.98 6.81
C LYS A 4 -5.53 8.08 5.66
N ALA A 5 -6.16 8.26 4.51
CA ALA A 5 -5.86 7.48 3.32
C ALA A 5 -5.51 8.38 2.14
N LEU A 6 -4.65 7.87 1.25
CA LEU A 6 -4.30 8.50 -0.02
C LEU A 6 -4.38 7.45 -1.13
N LEU A 7 -4.96 7.84 -2.26
CA LEU A 7 -4.85 7.13 -3.52
C LEU A 7 -3.69 7.74 -4.31
N VAL A 8 -2.84 6.89 -4.88
CA VAL A 8 -1.69 7.32 -5.67
C VAL A 8 -1.75 6.66 -7.04
N GLU A 9 -1.67 7.48 -8.07
CA GLU A 9 -1.49 7.05 -9.44
C GLU A 9 -0.17 7.58 -9.98
N VAL A 10 0.71 6.67 -10.38
CA VAL A 10 2.03 7.02 -10.93
C VAL A 10 2.08 6.48 -12.36
N PRO A 11 2.19 7.32 -13.41
CA PRO A 11 2.33 6.83 -14.78
C PRO A 11 3.66 6.07 -14.97
N ARG A 12 3.67 5.08 -15.87
CA ARG A 12 4.90 4.34 -16.21
C ARG A 12 5.90 5.29 -16.87
N LYS A 13 7.10 5.40 -16.29
CA LYS A 13 8.25 6.07 -16.91
C LYS A 13 9.39 5.05 -17.11
N PRO A 14 9.99 4.95 -18.32
CA PRO A 14 11.17 4.13 -18.54
C PRO A 14 12.36 4.72 -17.76
N GLY A 15 12.94 3.95 -16.84
CA GLY A 15 14.07 4.39 -16.02
C GLY A 15 13.71 5.35 -14.86
N GLY A 16 14.68 5.61 -13.98
CA GLY A 16 14.54 6.53 -12.83
C GLY A 16 14.26 5.87 -11.47
N ASN A 17 14.28 6.68 -10.43
CA ASN A 17 14.00 6.25 -9.05
C ASN A 17 12.50 5.92 -8.89
N PRO A 18 12.14 4.84 -8.17
CA PRO A 18 10.74 4.53 -7.89
C PRO A 18 10.11 5.64 -7.04
N PHE A 19 8.83 5.93 -7.28
CA PHE A 19 8.04 6.78 -6.40
C PHE A 19 7.83 6.07 -5.07
N LYS A 20 7.95 6.78 -3.94
CA LYS A 20 7.84 6.21 -2.60
C LYS A 20 6.88 7.01 -1.74
N VAL A 21 5.97 6.32 -1.05
CA VAL A 21 5.24 6.87 0.09
C VAL A 21 5.87 6.33 1.36
N LEU A 22 6.22 7.24 2.27
CA LEU A 22 6.76 6.91 3.59
C LEU A 22 5.68 7.19 4.62
N THR A 23 5.31 6.16 5.38
CA THR A 23 4.41 6.28 6.53
C THR A 23 5.18 5.95 7.81
N PRO A 24 4.59 6.10 9.00
CA PRO A 24 5.25 5.70 10.24
C PRO A 24 5.65 4.22 10.23
N GLN A 25 4.78 3.34 9.70
CA GLN A 25 4.99 1.89 9.74
C GLN A 25 5.63 1.32 8.47
N ALA A 26 5.39 1.92 7.30
CA ALA A 26 5.73 1.32 6.02
C ALA A 26 6.43 2.27 5.04
N ILE A 27 7.16 1.67 4.11
CA ILE A 27 7.57 2.32 2.86
C ILE A 27 6.94 1.52 1.75
N ALA A 28 6.21 2.19 0.87
CA ALA A 28 5.64 1.57 -0.31
C ALA A 28 6.14 2.27 -1.57
N ALA A 29 6.68 1.47 -2.50
CA ALA A 29 7.46 1.92 -3.62
C ALA A 29 6.96 1.32 -4.94
N VAL A 30 6.89 2.15 -5.98
CA VAL A 30 6.21 1.79 -7.23
C VAL A 30 6.87 2.33 -8.50
N ARG A 31 6.52 1.70 -9.63
CA ARG A 31 6.63 2.24 -10.99
C ARG A 31 5.35 1.91 -11.74
N GLY A 32 4.57 2.91 -12.17
CA GLY A 32 3.45 2.64 -13.08
C GLY A 32 2.26 1.90 -12.44
N THR A 33 1.65 2.45 -11.39
CA THR A 33 0.67 1.72 -10.56
C THR A 33 -0.42 2.63 -10.00
N ARG A 34 -1.63 2.07 -9.82
CA ARG A 34 -2.70 2.67 -9.01
C ARG A 34 -2.87 1.88 -7.72
N TRP A 35 -2.71 2.55 -6.58
CA TRP A 35 -2.64 1.89 -5.28
C TRP A 35 -3.04 2.85 -4.16
N ALA A 36 -3.49 2.30 -3.05
CA ALA A 36 -3.96 3.06 -1.90
C ALA A 36 -3.13 2.74 -0.65
N VAL A 37 -2.92 3.76 0.17
CA VAL A 37 -2.33 3.66 1.50
C VAL A 37 -3.31 4.21 2.51
N ASP A 38 -3.68 3.41 3.51
CA ASP A 38 -4.47 3.84 4.66
C ASP A 38 -3.62 3.72 5.93
N VAL A 39 -3.49 4.81 6.66
CA VAL A 39 -2.67 4.90 7.86
C VAL A 39 -3.58 5.10 9.07
N ALA A 40 -3.55 4.11 9.95
CA ALA A 40 -4.09 4.16 11.30
C ALA A 40 -2.93 4.22 12.31
N GLU A 41 -3.27 4.49 13.58
CA GLU A 41 -2.30 4.71 14.66
C GLU A 41 -1.23 3.61 14.77
N ALA A 42 -1.63 2.33 14.72
CA ALA A 42 -0.72 1.19 14.88
C ALA A 42 -0.45 0.42 13.57
N LYS A 43 -1.03 0.84 12.44
CA LYS A 43 -1.04 0.04 11.21
C LYS A 43 -1.04 0.91 9.96
N THR A 44 -0.21 0.55 8.98
CA THR A 44 -0.37 1.01 7.60
C THR A 44 -0.90 -0.15 6.76
N SER A 45 -2.02 0.07 6.07
CA SER A 45 -2.56 -0.86 5.09
C SER A 45 -2.22 -0.38 3.68
N VAL A 46 -1.76 -1.29 2.82
CA VAL A 46 -1.47 -0.99 1.40
C VAL A 46 -2.29 -1.92 0.53
N PHE A 47 -2.97 -1.36 -0.47
CA PHE A 47 -3.77 -2.08 -1.47
C PHE A 47 -3.35 -1.70 -2.89
N VAL A 48 -3.33 -2.66 -3.80
CA VAL A 48 -2.99 -2.44 -5.21
C VAL A 48 -4.21 -2.65 -6.09
N ALA A 49 -4.65 -1.58 -6.75
CA ALA A 49 -5.72 -1.64 -7.74
C ALA A 49 -5.16 -2.07 -9.11
N ASP A 50 -3.99 -1.54 -9.49
CA ASP A 50 -3.29 -1.90 -10.72
C ASP A 50 -1.76 -1.85 -10.57
N GLY A 51 -1.07 -2.72 -11.31
CA GLY A 51 0.39 -2.83 -11.35
C GLY A 51 1.00 -3.63 -10.19
N ARG A 52 2.21 -3.26 -9.77
CA ARG A 52 2.97 -3.97 -8.71
C ARG A 52 3.62 -3.01 -7.73
N VAL A 53 3.43 -3.27 -6.44
CA VAL A 53 3.91 -2.40 -5.35
C VAL A 53 4.83 -3.18 -4.42
N GLY A 54 6.05 -2.70 -4.24
CA GLY A 54 6.95 -3.21 -3.20
C GLY A 54 6.64 -2.54 -1.86
N VAL A 55 6.42 -3.33 -0.81
CA VAL A 55 6.12 -2.84 0.53
C VAL A 55 7.13 -3.41 1.51
N SER A 56 7.74 -2.55 2.32
CA SER A 56 8.60 -2.95 3.43
C SER A 56 8.21 -2.20 4.69
N ARG A 57 8.63 -2.73 5.84
CA ARG A 57 8.66 -1.92 7.06
C ARG A 57 9.63 -0.75 6.87
N ARG A 58 9.37 0.32 7.64
CA ARG A 58 10.33 1.43 7.78
C ARG A 58 11.58 1.00 8.54
N ALA A 59 11.42 0.22 9.60
CA ALA A 59 12.52 -0.50 10.23
C ALA A 59 13.07 -1.58 9.29
N ARG A 60 14.35 -1.92 9.42
CA ARG A 60 15.01 -2.93 8.57
C ARG A 60 14.22 -4.24 8.56
N GLY A 61 14.08 -4.86 7.38
CA GLY A 61 13.39 -6.14 7.21
C GLY A 61 13.18 -6.50 5.75
N ARG A 62 12.82 -7.76 5.48
CA ARG A 62 12.43 -8.21 4.13
C ARG A 62 11.08 -7.60 3.76
N GLY A 63 11.00 -7.02 2.57
CA GLY A 63 9.76 -6.54 1.98
C GLY A 63 8.98 -7.63 1.24
N VAL A 64 7.76 -7.30 0.83
CA VAL A 64 6.90 -8.11 -0.02
C VAL A 64 6.53 -7.33 -1.28
N VAL A 65 6.12 -8.04 -2.33
CA VAL A 65 5.57 -7.43 -3.55
C VAL A 65 4.11 -7.80 -3.66
N LEU A 66 3.27 -6.80 -3.89
CA LEU A 66 1.83 -6.94 -4.09
C LEU A 66 1.51 -6.80 -5.58
N GLY A 67 0.56 -7.59 -6.06
CA GLY A 67 -0.11 -7.44 -7.35
C GLY A 67 -1.57 -6.98 -7.21
N PRO A 68 -2.30 -6.84 -8.34
CA PRO A 68 -3.66 -6.33 -8.33
C PRO A 68 -4.61 -7.14 -7.45
N GLY A 69 -5.48 -6.44 -6.70
CA GLY A 69 -6.42 -7.04 -5.76
C GLY A 69 -5.79 -7.51 -4.43
N GLN A 70 -4.46 -7.47 -4.34
CA GLN A 70 -3.75 -7.83 -3.11
C GLN A 70 -3.55 -6.62 -2.21
N GLY A 71 -3.43 -6.90 -0.92
CA GLY A 71 -2.97 -5.94 0.05
C GLY A 71 -2.22 -6.57 1.21
N VAL A 72 -1.58 -5.71 1.99
CA VAL A 72 -0.83 -6.08 3.19
C VAL A 72 -1.14 -5.10 4.30
N ASP A 73 -1.18 -5.62 5.52
CA ASP A 73 -1.27 -4.86 6.75
C ASP A 73 0.12 -4.84 7.39
N VAL A 74 0.69 -3.64 7.57
CA VAL A 74 2.01 -3.41 8.14
C VAL A 74 1.85 -2.90 9.56
N GLU A 75 2.12 -3.78 10.52
CA GLU A 75 2.19 -3.49 11.95
C GLU A 75 3.66 -3.45 12.40
N ALA A 76 3.88 -3.05 13.66
CA ALA A 76 5.22 -2.88 14.23
C ALA A 76 6.07 -4.16 14.16
N THR A 77 5.45 -5.33 14.39
CA THR A 77 6.12 -6.63 14.47
C THR A 77 5.36 -7.70 13.65
N GLY A 78 5.89 -8.92 13.59
CA GLY A 78 5.29 -10.06 12.88
C GLY A 78 5.66 -10.16 11.39
N PRO A 79 5.21 -11.19 10.67
CA PRO A 79 5.45 -11.32 9.24
C PRO A 79 4.61 -10.34 8.42
N LEU A 80 5.11 -9.93 7.25
CA LEU A 80 4.29 -9.25 6.24
C LEU A 80 3.53 -10.30 5.44
N THR A 81 2.21 -10.37 5.63
CA THR A 81 1.36 -11.38 4.97
C THR A 81 0.56 -10.75 3.85
N VAL A 82 0.88 -11.12 2.61
CA VAL A 82 0.12 -10.72 1.43
C VAL A 82 -1.23 -11.44 1.42
N LYS A 83 -2.32 -10.70 1.22
CA LYS A 83 -3.67 -11.25 1.16
C LYS A 83 -4.40 -10.74 -0.07
N GLN A 84 -5.23 -11.59 -0.67
CA GLN A 84 -6.29 -11.11 -1.55
C GLN A 84 -7.32 -10.38 -0.70
N TRP A 85 -7.61 -9.11 -0.99
CA TRP A 85 -8.64 -8.38 -0.26
C TRP A 85 -10.01 -8.70 -0.85
N GLY A 86 -10.98 -8.97 0.02
CA GLY A 86 -12.37 -9.13 -0.41
C GLY A 86 -12.95 -7.80 -0.89
N GLN A 87 -13.87 -7.86 -1.86
CA GLN A 87 -14.50 -6.70 -2.48
C GLN A 87 -15.07 -5.69 -1.46
N PRO A 88 -15.75 -6.11 -0.37
CA PRO A 88 -16.29 -5.15 0.61
C PRO A 88 -15.23 -4.26 1.27
N ARG A 89 -14.02 -4.80 1.51
CA ARG A 89 -12.90 -4.04 2.08
C ARG A 89 -12.35 -3.03 1.06
N ILE A 90 -12.32 -3.42 -0.20
CA ILE A 90 -11.86 -2.56 -1.30
C ILE A 90 -12.84 -1.39 -1.45
N ASP A 91 -14.13 -1.67 -1.57
CA ASP A 91 -15.18 -0.66 -1.76
C ASP A 91 -15.19 0.35 -0.61
N ALA A 92 -15.10 -0.12 0.64
CA ALA A 92 -15.06 0.76 1.80
C ALA A 92 -13.85 1.70 1.81
N LEU A 93 -12.68 1.24 1.34
CA LEU A 93 -11.49 2.08 1.21
C LEU A 93 -11.67 3.09 0.08
N MET A 94 -12.14 2.66 -1.08
CA MET A 94 -12.29 3.50 -2.27
C MET A 94 -13.36 4.57 -2.09
N ALA A 95 -14.49 4.25 -1.44
CA ALA A 95 -15.55 5.21 -1.13
C ALA A 95 -15.03 6.36 -0.25
N ARG A 96 -14.17 6.06 0.73
CA ARG A 96 -13.54 7.09 1.58
C ARG A 96 -12.57 7.99 0.81
N LEU A 97 -12.06 7.52 -0.33
CA LEU A 97 -11.16 8.23 -1.23
C LEU A 97 -11.92 8.95 -2.36
N GLY A 98 -13.26 8.88 -2.38
CA GLY A 98 -14.10 9.47 -3.42
C GLY A 98 -13.92 8.81 -4.79
N GLN A 99 -13.74 7.48 -4.81
CA GLN A 99 -13.59 6.68 -6.03
C GLN A 99 -14.78 5.75 -6.24
#